data_AF-A0A4Y8C8D8-F1
#
_entry.id   AF-A0A4Y8C8D8-F1
#
_cell.length_a   1.000
_cell.length_b   1.000
_cell.length_c   1.000
_cell.angle_alpha   90.00
_cell.angle_beta   90.00
_cell.angle_gamma   90.00
#
_symmetry.space_group_name_H-M   'P 1'
#
loop_
_entity.id
_entity.type
_entity.pdbx_description
1 polymer ?
#
loop_
_entity_poly.entity_id
_entity_poly.type
_entity_poly.pdbx_seq_one_letter_code
_entity_poly.pdbx_strand_id
1 'polypeptide(L)' 'MYEKVFKRIFDFILALVLLVLFSPVILITALLLKITQGSVIFIQNRPGLDEKIFKIYKFKTMSDERDEKGELLSDE' A
#
# COMPACT_ATOMS: atom_id res chain seq x y z
N MET A 1 1.38 -4.45 -32.05
CA MET A 1 1.23 -3.01 -31.68
C MET A 1 -0.09 -2.74 -30.96
N TYR A 2 -1.20 -3.39 -31.33
CA TYR A 2 -2.50 -3.30 -30.64
C TYR A 2 -2.52 -3.80 -29.19
N GLU A 3 -1.78 -4.86 -28.87
CA GLU A 3 -1.82 -5.46 -27.52
C GLU A 3 -1.33 -4.51 -26.42
N LYS A 4 -0.30 -3.70 -26.66
CA LYS A 4 0.27 -2.83 -25.62
C LYS A 4 -0.61 -1.63 -25.28
N VAL A 5 -1.26 -1.05 -26.29
CA VAL A 5 -2.13 0.13 -26.09
C VAL A 5 -3.44 -0.28 -25.45
N PHE A 6 -4.07 -1.34 -25.95
CA PHE A 6 -5.33 -1.83 -25.41
C PHE A 6 -5.17 -2.36 -23.98
N LYS A 7 -4.11 -3.14 -23.72
CA LYS A 7 -3.82 -3.64 -22.37
C LYS A 7 -3.61 -2.50 -21.38
N ARG A 8 -2.87 -1.45 -21.75
CA ARG A 8 -2.63 -0.31 -20.86
C ARG A 8 -3.90 0.50 -20.54
N ILE A 9 -4.77 0.68 -21.53
CA ILE A 9 -6.06 1.35 -21.33
C ILE A 9 -6.96 0.49 -20.44
N PHE A 10 -7.02 -0.82 -20.71
CA PHE A 10 -7.80 -1.76 -19.92
C PHE A 10 -7.32 -1.84 -18.47
N ASP A 11 -6.00 -1.99 -18.24
CA ASP A 11 -5.40 -1.98 -16.91
C ASP A 11 -5.70 -0.68 -16.15
N PHE A 12 -5.69 0.48 -16.83
CA PHE A 12 -6.00 1.77 -16.22
C PHE A 12 -7.48 1.90 -15.84
N ILE A 13 -8.40 1.52 -16.73
CA ILE A 13 -9.84 1.54 -16.46
C ILE A 13 -10.17 0.57 -15.32
N LEU A 14 -9.63 -0.65 -15.37
CA LEU A 14 -9.85 -1.65 -14.33
C LEU A 14 -9.30 -1.18 -12.98
N ALA A 15 -8.10 -0.60 -12.95
CA ALA A 15 -7.51 -0.04 -11.74
C ALA A 15 -8.37 1.10 -11.17
N LEU A 16 -8.90 1.99 -12.02
CA LEU A 16 -9.77 3.09 -11.59
C LEU A 16 -11.08 2.56 -10.98
N VAL A 17 -11.71 1.59 -11.64
CA VAL A 17 -12.96 0.97 -11.15
C VAL A 17 -12.73 0.28 -9.81
N LEU A 18 -11.65 -0.52 -9.69
CA LEU A 18 -11.29 -1.17 -8.44
C LEU A 18 -11.00 -0.14 -7.34
N LEU A 19 -10.29 0.95 -7.66
CA LEU A 19 -10.00 2.00 -6.69
C LEU A 19 -11.27 2.64 -6.15
N VAL A 20 -12.23 2.96 -7.02
CA VAL A 20 -13.52 3.54 -6.60
C VAL A 20 -14.31 2.54 -5.75
N LEU A 21 -14.41 1.28 -6.19
CA LEU A 21 -15.16 0.24 -5.51
C LEU A 21 -14.58 -0.08 -4.12
N PHE A 22 -13.25 -0.16 -4.01
CA PHE A 22 -12.55 -0.41 -2.76
C PHE A 22 -12.27 0.86 -1.95
N SER A 23 -12.58 2.06 -2.46
CA SER A 23 -12.36 3.32 -1.75
C SER A 23 -12.95 3.36 -0.33
N PRO A 24 -14.19 2.87 -0.04
CA PRO A 24 -14.68 2.85 1.34
C PRO A 24 -13.87 1.92 2.25
N VAL A 25 -13.44 0.77 1.74
CA VAL A 25 -12.61 -0.19 2.50
C VAL A 25 -11.24 0.41 2.79
N ILE A 26 -10.59 0.99 1.79
CA ILE A 26 -9.30 1.69 1.88
C ILE A 26 -9.39 2.82 2.92
N LEU A 27 -10.47 3.60 2.93
CA LEU A 27 -10.69 4.68 3.89
C LEU A 27 -10.89 4.17 5.31
N ILE A 28 -11.70 3.12 5.50
CA ILE A 28 -11.93 2.51 6.82
C ILE A 28 -10.61 1.96 7.37
N THR A 29 -9.88 1.15 6.58
CA THR A 29 -8.57 0.62 6.97
C THR A 29 -7.57 1.74 7.26
N ALA A 30 -7.56 2.80 6.44
CA ALA A 30 -6.71 3.96 6.70
C ALA A 30 -7.03 4.66 8.02
N LEU A 31 -8.31 4.80 8.36
CA LEU A 31 -8.74 5.41 9.62
C LEU A 31 -8.34 4.56 10.82
N LEU A 32 -8.56 3.24 10.76
CA LEU A 32 -8.15 2.31 11.82
C LEU A 32 -6.63 2.37 12.07
N LEU A 33 -5.82 2.27 11.00
CA LEU A 33 -4.36 2.34 11.11
C LEU A 33 -3.87 3.71 11.62
N LYS A 34 -4.55 4.79 11.26
CA LYS A 34 -4.23 6.14 11.76
C LYS A 34 -4.46 6.24 13.27
N ILE A 35 -5.50 5.62 13.79
CA ILE A 35 -5.82 5.63 15.21
C ILE A 35 -4.83 4.74 15.99
N THR A 36 -4.49 3.56 15.47
CA THR A 36 -3.59 2.62 16.18
C THR A 36 -2.12 3.05 16.14
N GLN A 37 -1.60 3.40 14.96
CA GLN A 37 -0.15 3.53 14.74
C GLN A 37 0.28 4.95 14.26
N GLY A 38 -0.67 5.85 14.01
CA GLY A 38 -0.42 7.22 13.53
C GLY A 38 0.01 7.33 12.05
N SER A 39 0.73 6.33 11.52
CA SER A 39 1.18 6.27 10.13
C SER A 39 0.47 5.16 9.36
N VAL A 40 -0.30 5.53 8.34
CA VAL A 40 -1.12 4.61 7.55
C VAL A 40 -0.33 3.89 6.45
N ILE A 41 0.68 4.56 5.87
CA ILE A 41 1.34 4.11 4.65
C ILE A 41 2.81 3.79 4.96
N PHE A 42 3.22 2.58 4.60
CA PHE A 42 4.60 2.12 4.59
C PHE A 42 5.16 2.16 3.15
N ILE A 43 6.35 2.73 2.98
CA ILE A 43 6.99 2.88 1.68
C ILE A 43 8.17 1.91 1.60
N GLN A 44 8.11 0.96 0.67
CA GLN A 44 9.20 0.02 0.39
C GLN A 44 9.81 0.32 -0.98
N ASN A 45 11.10 0.60 -1.02
CA ASN A 45 11.83 0.76 -2.28
C ASN A 45 12.12 -0.61 -2.90
N ARG A 46 11.75 -0.80 -4.17
CA ARG A 46 12.10 -2.00 -4.94
C ARG A 46 12.66 -1.61 -6.31
N PRO A 47 13.60 -2.40 -6.87
CA PRO A 47 14.08 -2.19 -8.23
C PRO A 47 12.99 -2.56 -9.23
N GLY A 48 12.63 -1.63 -10.12
CA GLY A 48 11.58 -1.79 -11.13
C GLY A 48 12.12 -2.09 -12.51
N LEU A 49 11.29 -1.88 -13.53
CA LEU A 49 11.69 -2.01 -14.93
C LEU A 49 12.85 -1.04 -15.23
N ASP A 50 13.92 -1.56 -15.84
CA ASP A 50 15.13 -0.78 -16.19
C ASP A 50 15.91 -0.26 -14.97
N GLU A 51 15.93 -1.02 -13.87
CA GLU A 51 16.63 -0.69 -12.61
C GLU A 51 16.15 0.61 -11.93
N LYS A 52 15.07 1.20 -12.43
CA LYS A 52 14.45 2.38 -11.81
C LYS A 52 13.81 1.96 -10.49
N ILE A 53 14.37 2.47 -9.40
CA ILE A 53 13.82 2.27 -8.06
C ILE A 53 12.41 2.86 -8.03
N PHE A 54 11.41 2.04 -7.73
CA PHE A 54 10.05 2.47 -7.50
C PHE A 54 9.67 2.27 -6.04
N LYS A 55 8.87 3.21 -5.55
CA LYS A 55 8.33 3.21 -4.20
C LYS A 55 7.02 2.42 -4.21
N ILE A 56 6.97 1.33 -3.45
CA ILE A 56 5.73 0.58 -3.21
C ILE A 56 5.08 1.16 -1.95
N TYR A 57 3.89 1.72 -2.14
CA TYR A 57 3.03 2.15 -1.05
C TYR A 57 2.18 0.96 -0.60
N LYS A 58 2.30 0.59 0.67
CA LYS A 58 1.48 -0.45 1.31
C LYS A 58 0.85 0.11 2.57
N PHE A 59 -0.26 -0.47 3.00
CA PHE A 59 -0.77 -0.20 4.34
C PHE A 59 0.25 -0.70 5.36
N LYS A 60 0.58 0.16 6.33
CA LYS A 60 1.43 -0.22 7.46
C LYS A 60 0.61 -1.14 8.35
N THR A 61 0.88 -2.44 8.32
CA THR A 61 0.18 -3.42 9.17
C THR A 61 0.95 -3.71 10.47
N MET A 62 2.27 -3.60 10.45
CA MET A 62 3.10 -3.81 11.64
C MET A 62 2.98 -2.65 12.62
N SER A 63 2.51 -2.97 13.83
CA SER A 63 2.49 -2.05 14.97
C SER A 63 3.91 -1.70 15.39
N ASP A 64 4.19 -0.42 15.59
CA ASP A 64 5.38 0.05 16.31
C ASP A 64 5.15 -0.08 17.84
N GLU A 65 4.39 -1.10 18.26
CA GLU A 65 4.21 -1.42 19.68
C GLU A 65 5.56 -1.87 20.21
N ARG A 66 6.17 -0.96 20.95
CA ARG A 66 7.43 -1.14 21.64
C ARG A 66 7.13 -1.35 23.11
N ASP A 67 7.72 -2.38 23.70
CA ASP A 67 7.69 -2.58 25.14
C ASP A 67 8.35 -1.39 25.87
N GLU A 68 8.20 -1.26 27.19
CA GLU A 68 8.81 -0.20 28.02
C GLU A 68 10.36 -0.15 27.90
N LYS A 69 10.97 -1.18 27.30
CA LYS A 69 12.41 -1.29 26.99
C LYS A 69 12.80 -0.89 25.57
N GLY A 70 11.85 -0.50 24.72
CA GLY A 70 12.10 -0.07 23.34
C GLY A 70 12.27 -1.21 22.33
N GLU A 71 11.95 -2.45 22.70
CA GLU A 71 11.98 -3.61 21.82
C GLU A 71 10.63 -3.81 21.13
N LEU A 72 10.65 -4.15 19.83
CA LEU A 72 9.43 -4.44 19.06
C LEU A 72 8.80 -5.73 19.60
N LEU A 73 7.55 -5.67 20.04
CA LEU A 73 6.82 -6.89 20.43
C LEU A 73 6.65 -7.80 19.22
N SER A 74 6.96 -9.09 19.40
CA SER A 74 6.68 -10.11 18.39
C SER A 74 5.17 -10.31 18.27
N ASP A 75 4.69 -10.29 17.03
CA ASP A 75 3.29 -10.56 16.66
C ASP A 75 3.03 -12.08 16.84
N GLU A 76 2.55 -12.48 18.02
CA GLU A 76 1.94 -13.80 18.28
C GLU A 76 0.42 -13.74 18.14
#